data_AF-A0A925UYT3-F1
#
_entry.id   AF-A0A925UYT3-F1
#
_cell.length_a   1.000
_cell.length_b   1.000
_cell.length_c   1.000
_cell.angle_alpha   90.00
_cell.angle_beta   90.00
_cell.angle_gamma   90.00
#
_symmetry.space_group_name_H-M   'P 1'
#
loop_
_entity.id
_entity.type
_entity.pdbx_description
1 polymer ?
#
loop_
_entity_poly.entity_id
_entity_poly.type
_entity_poly.pdbx_seq_one_letter_code
_entity_poly.pdbx_strand_id
1 'polypeptide(L)'
;MQGFQESNSEQVRDEANAWVARFAPLLMNTEVLTEPEVRERIQDSQRLQAEGRTLQGRLAEISETDSDLIRTFEAAIGQLDSIESDYRKQLAMLKPGDPEGIANLDAVNEKLAERMARKEVGLDTNAVIPDVLEMKVAPGNKGAAIGLGIFGLGWNAFTAFHATLMIGGMYQAFGLAALAMLAFYAIFFFAGIGMWIAAYNAGASEHIRLEGRELTVTKTLGPWRKDRTYKLGADSSAEIVEMQIAQVSSNKTSKKPTPVVHLHDVDGNPVGLGANATDAQRRQTRDKINAYLRVRGS
;
A
#
# COMPACT_ATOMS: atom_id res chain seq x y z
N MET A 1 8.88 -8.99 -68.65
CA MET A 1 9.56 -9.50 -67.44
C MET A 1 9.53 -8.50 -66.28
N GLN A 2 9.37 -7.18 -66.49
CA GLN A 2 9.25 -6.19 -65.40
C GLN A 2 8.03 -6.36 -64.46
N GLY A 3 6.84 -6.64 -65.00
CA GLY A 3 5.62 -6.77 -64.17
C GLY A 3 5.56 -7.98 -63.20
N PHE A 4 6.41 -9.00 -63.39
CA PHE A 4 6.51 -10.13 -62.46
C PHE A 4 7.40 -9.81 -61.24
N GLN A 5 8.38 -8.92 -61.39
CA GLN A 5 9.25 -8.51 -60.28
C GLN A 5 8.56 -7.49 -59.37
N GLU A 6 7.78 -6.56 -59.93
CA GLU A 6 7.00 -5.58 -59.15
C GLU A 6 5.93 -6.28 -58.28
N SER A 7 5.18 -7.22 -58.85
CA SER A 7 4.15 -7.98 -58.10
C SER A 7 4.72 -8.82 -56.94
N ASN A 8 5.93 -9.39 -57.10
CA ASN A 8 6.58 -10.15 -56.03
C ASN A 8 7.10 -9.23 -54.91
N SER A 9 7.58 -8.03 -55.27
CA SER A 9 8.06 -7.04 -54.28
C SER A 9 6.92 -6.46 -53.44
N GLU A 10 5.77 -6.19 -54.06
CA GLU A 10 4.58 -5.70 -53.36
C GLU A 10 4.03 -6.74 -52.38
N GLN A 11 3.99 -8.01 -52.78
CA GLN A 11 3.56 -9.11 -51.91
C GLN A 11 4.45 -9.25 -50.66
N VAL A 12 5.77 -9.18 -50.81
CA VAL A 12 6.70 -9.29 -49.67
C VAL A 12 6.61 -8.07 -48.74
N ARG A 13 6.35 -6.87 -49.29
CA ARG A 13 6.08 -5.66 -48.48
C ARG A 13 4.84 -5.83 -47.62
N ASP A 14 3.75 -6.33 -48.20
CA ASP A 14 2.49 -6.57 -47.47
C ASP A 14 2.67 -7.62 -46.38
N GLU A 15 3.40 -8.69 -46.67
CA GLU A 15 3.75 -9.71 -45.68
C GLU A 15 4.59 -9.13 -44.52
N ALA A 16 5.55 -8.24 -44.82
CA ALA A 16 6.38 -7.59 -43.81
C ALA A 16 5.58 -6.61 -42.94
N ASN A 17 4.71 -5.80 -43.55
CA ASN A 17 3.80 -4.92 -42.82
C ASN A 17 2.86 -5.71 -41.91
N ALA A 18 2.28 -6.80 -42.42
CA ALA A 18 1.40 -7.66 -41.64
C ALA A 18 2.15 -8.34 -40.48
N TRP A 19 3.41 -8.72 -40.69
CA TRP A 19 4.26 -9.27 -39.64
C TRP A 19 4.55 -8.23 -38.55
N VAL A 20 4.97 -7.02 -38.92
CA VAL A 20 5.24 -5.92 -37.96
C VAL A 20 3.98 -5.56 -37.17
N ALA A 21 2.81 -5.57 -37.80
CA ALA A 21 1.53 -5.33 -37.13
C ALA A 21 1.21 -6.39 -36.07
N ARG A 22 1.58 -7.67 -36.30
CA ARG A 22 1.43 -8.75 -35.30
C ARG A 22 2.48 -8.69 -34.19
N PHE A 23 3.65 -8.14 -34.47
CA PHE A 23 4.71 -7.91 -33.48
C PHE A 23 4.38 -6.77 -32.51
N ALA A 24 3.78 -5.67 -33.01
CA ALA A 24 3.55 -4.46 -32.22
C ALA A 24 2.86 -4.69 -30.84
N PRO A 25 1.82 -5.54 -30.71
CA PRO A 25 1.21 -5.85 -29.41
C PRO A 25 2.17 -6.48 -28.39
N LEU A 26 3.22 -7.18 -28.81
CA LEU A 26 4.21 -7.76 -27.89
C LEU A 26 5.09 -6.70 -27.21
N LEU A 27 5.27 -5.54 -27.85
CA LEU A 27 6.03 -4.42 -27.28
C LEU A 27 5.14 -3.43 -26.51
N MET A 28 3.92 -3.20 -26.99
CA MET A 28 3.08 -2.10 -26.50
C MET A 28 2.18 -2.45 -25.32
N ASN A 29 2.11 -3.72 -24.93
CA ASN A 29 1.21 -4.13 -23.86
C ASN A 29 1.87 -4.00 -22.48
N THR A 30 1.53 -2.93 -21.77
CA THR A 30 2.03 -2.59 -20.42
C THR A 30 1.19 -3.21 -19.29
N GLU A 31 0.23 -4.08 -19.62
CA GLU A 31 -0.69 -4.68 -18.66
C GLU A 31 -0.07 -5.87 -17.90
N VAL A 32 -0.56 -6.10 -16.68
CA VAL A 32 -0.16 -7.25 -15.86
C VAL A 32 -0.83 -8.51 -16.44
N LEU A 33 -0.06 -9.29 -17.19
CA LEU A 33 -0.53 -10.53 -17.82
C LEU A 33 -0.72 -11.66 -16.80
N THR A 34 -1.74 -12.49 -17.03
CA THR A 34 -2.00 -13.75 -16.32
C THR A 34 -1.14 -14.89 -16.87
N GLU A 35 -1.03 -16.03 -16.16
CA GLU A 35 -0.25 -17.20 -16.63
C GLU A 35 -0.64 -17.66 -18.05
N PRO A 36 -1.93 -17.86 -18.38
CA PRO A 36 -2.33 -18.31 -19.72
C PRO A 36 -1.91 -17.32 -20.81
N GLU A 37 -2.05 -16.03 -20.55
CA GLU A 37 -1.68 -14.96 -21.50
C GLU A 37 -0.16 -14.92 -21.71
N VAL A 38 0.64 -15.06 -20.65
CA VAL A 38 2.11 -15.11 -20.78
C VAL A 38 2.54 -16.29 -21.65
N ARG A 39 1.92 -17.47 -21.51
CA ARG A 39 2.22 -18.62 -22.38
C ARG A 39 1.82 -18.38 -23.81
N GLU A 40 0.65 -17.80 -24.05
CA GLU A 40 0.21 -17.42 -25.39
C GLU A 40 1.22 -16.46 -26.04
N ARG A 41 1.73 -15.48 -25.28
CA ARG A 41 2.76 -14.54 -25.77
C ARG A 41 4.09 -15.20 -26.10
N ILE A 42 4.51 -16.19 -25.32
CA ILE A 42 5.71 -17.00 -25.63
C ILE A 42 5.51 -17.80 -26.92
N GLN A 43 4.32 -18.37 -27.13
CA GLN A 43 4.01 -19.09 -28.37
C GLN A 43 3.96 -18.14 -29.58
N ASP A 44 3.37 -16.96 -29.40
CA ASP A 44 3.34 -15.91 -30.41
C ASP A 44 4.73 -15.42 -30.81
N SER A 45 5.63 -15.20 -29.84
CA SER A 45 7.00 -14.78 -30.11
C SER A 45 7.76 -15.83 -30.91
N GLN A 46 7.62 -17.11 -30.55
CA GLN A 46 8.26 -18.22 -31.27
C GLN A 46 7.73 -18.36 -32.70
N ARG A 47 6.41 -18.24 -32.89
CA ARG A 47 5.79 -18.25 -34.22
C ARG A 47 6.29 -17.08 -35.07
N LEU A 48 6.28 -15.86 -34.53
CA LEU A 48 6.76 -14.68 -35.23
C LEU A 48 8.25 -14.77 -35.56
N GLN A 49 9.06 -15.38 -34.69
CA GLN A 49 10.48 -15.59 -34.97
C GLN A 49 10.69 -16.54 -36.16
N ALA A 50 9.95 -17.66 -36.22
CA ALA A 50 10.02 -18.60 -37.33
C ALA A 50 9.57 -17.97 -38.66
N GLU A 51 8.43 -17.27 -38.65
CA GLU A 51 7.91 -16.52 -39.79
C GLU A 51 8.90 -15.43 -40.24
N GLY A 52 9.43 -14.67 -39.29
CA GLY A 52 10.36 -13.57 -39.52
C GLY A 52 11.66 -14.01 -40.19
N ARG A 53 12.24 -15.14 -39.75
CA ARG A 53 13.45 -15.71 -40.39
C ARG A 53 13.24 -16.08 -41.85
N THR A 54 12.06 -16.58 -42.19
CA THR A 54 11.73 -16.93 -43.58
C THR A 54 11.52 -15.69 -44.43
N LEU A 55 10.89 -14.65 -43.86
CA LEU A 55 10.63 -13.40 -44.54
C LEU A 55 11.89 -12.54 -44.70
N GLN A 56 12.84 -12.61 -43.76
CA GLN A 56 14.12 -11.89 -43.81
C GLN A 56 14.92 -12.20 -45.07
N GLY A 57 14.97 -13.48 -45.48
CA GLY A 57 15.67 -13.88 -46.70
C GLY A 57 15.04 -13.28 -47.97
N ARG A 58 13.70 -13.14 -48.00
CA ARG A 58 12.95 -12.57 -49.13
C ARG A 58 13.02 -11.04 -49.18
N LEU A 59 13.07 -10.38 -48.01
CA LEU A 59 13.23 -8.93 -47.91
C LEU A 59 14.61 -8.45 -48.39
N ALA A 60 15.65 -9.25 -48.18
CA ALA A 60 17.01 -8.94 -48.65
C ALA A 60 17.13 -8.86 -50.19
N GLU A 61 16.17 -9.43 -50.93
CA GLU A 61 16.15 -9.43 -52.40
C GLU A 61 15.42 -8.20 -52.99
N ILE A 62 14.83 -7.35 -52.15
CA ILE A 62 14.00 -6.20 -52.57
C ILE A 62 14.80 -4.88 -52.45
N SER A 63 14.56 -3.98 -53.41
CA SER A 63 15.25 -2.69 -53.62
C SER A 63 15.24 -1.75 -52.39
N GLU A 64 16.29 -0.91 -52.29
CA GLU A 64 16.55 0.14 -51.27
C GLU A 64 15.40 1.15 -50.97
N THR A 65 14.32 1.15 -51.74
CA THR A 65 13.23 2.12 -51.59
C THR A 65 12.39 1.95 -50.31
N ASP A 66 12.46 0.80 -49.62
CA ASP A 66 11.74 0.53 -48.35
C ASP A 66 12.65 0.43 -47.12
N SER A 67 13.75 1.17 -47.12
CA SER A 67 14.76 1.14 -46.06
C SER A 67 14.20 1.27 -44.64
N ASP A 68 13.14 2.06 -44.42
CA ASP A 68 12.51 2.21 -43.10
C ASP A 68 11.76 0.96 -42.64
N LEU A 69 11.04 0.27 -43.53
CA LEU A 69 10.33 -0.97 -43.21
C LEU A 69 11.33 -2.10 -42.91
N ILE A 70 12.37 -2.23 -43.75
CA ILE A 70 13.43 -3.23 -43.57
C ILE A 70 14.14 -2.99 -42.23
N ARG A 71 14.54 -1.75 -41.93
CA ARG A 71 15.19 -1.42 -40.64
C ARG A 71 14.29 -1.73 -39.45
N THR A 72 12.99 -1.41 -39.54
CA THR A 72 12.03 -1.66 -38.46
C THR A 72 11.83 -3.16 -38.24
N PHE A 73 11.72 -3.92 -39.33
CA PHE A 73 11.59 -5.37 -39.31
C PHE A 73 12.83 -6.05 -38.72
N GLU A 74 14.03 -5.65 -39.14
CA GLU A 74 15.29 -6.20 -38.60
C GLU A 74 15.46 -5.87 -37.11
N ALA A 75 15.14 -4.64 -36.70
CA ALA A 75 15.15 -4.26 -35.30
C ALA A 75 14.16 -5.09 -34.47
N ALA A 76 12.94 -5.29 -34.98
CA ALA A 76 11.91 -6.09 -34.33
C ALA A 76 12.33 -7.55 -34.15
N ILE A 77 12.86 -8.18 -35.21
CA ILE A 77 13.40 -9.55 -35.13
C ILE A 77 14.54 -9.63 -34.10
N GLY A 78 15.44 -8.65 -34.09
CA GLY A 78 16.55 -8.61 -33.13
C GLY A 78 16.12 -8.50 -31.67
N GLN A 79 14.89 -8.03 -31.39
CA GLN A 79 14.36 -7.87 -30.03
C GLN A 79 13.48 -9.05 -29.57
N LEU A 80 13.02 -9.92 -30.47
CA LEU A 80 12.09 -11.01 -30.13
C LEU A 80 12.62 -11.94 -29.03
N ASP A 81 13.90 -12.31 -29.07
CA ASP A 81 14.50 -13.18 -28.05
C ASP A 81 14.52 -12.51 -26.66
N SER A 82 14.73 -11.19 -26.61
CA SER A 82 14.67 -10.42 -25.36
C SER A 82 13.26 -10.40 -24.80
N ILE A 83 12.27 -10.15 -25.65
CA ILE A 83 10.85 -10.11 -25.28
C ILE A 83 10.39 -11.47 -24.76
N GLU A 84 10.75 -12.56 -25.45
CA GLU A 84 10.47 -13.92 -24.99
C GLU A 84 11.13 -14.21 -23.63
N SER A 85 12.39 -13.82 -23.46
CA SER A 85 13.11 -13.97 -22.19
C SER A 85 12.40 -13.26 -21.04
N ASP A 86 11.88 -12.06 -21.28
CA ASP A 86 11.14 -11.31 -20.26
C ASP A 86 9.80 -11.96 -19.92
N TYR A 87 9.06 -12.50 -20.90
CA TYR A 87 7.86 -13.30 -20.63
C TYR A 87 8.18 -14.59 -19.87
N ARG A 88 9.28 -15.28 -20.18
CA ARG A 88 9.71 -16.47 -19.44
C ARG A 88 10.13 -16.14 -18.00
N LYS A 89 10.73 -14.97 -17.76
CA LYS A 89 11.01 -14.46 -16.41
C LYS A 89 9.71 -14.16 -15.66
N GLN A 90 8.72 -13.55 -16.33
CA GLN A 90 7.40 -13.29 -15.76
C GLN A 90 6.67 -14.60 -15.43
N LEU A 91 6.76 -15.62 -16.30
CA LEU A 91 6.22 -16.95 -16.04
C LEU A 91 6.83 -17.58 -14.79
N ALA A 92 8.15 -17.49 -14.61
CA ALA A 92 8.83 -17.99 -13.41
C ALA A 92 8.41 -17.25 -12.12
N MET A 93 8.00 -15.97 -12.22
CA MET A 93 7.44 -15.22 -11.09
C MET A 93 5.99 -15.63 -10.77
N LEU A 94 5.16 -15.86 -11.79
CA LEU A 94 3.77 -16.28 -11.62
C LEU A 94 3.66 -17.73 -11.16
N LYS A 95 4.52 -18.61 -11.68
CA LYS A 95 4.55 -20.04 -11.39
C LYS A 95 5.99 -20.53 -11.17
N PRO A 96 6.51 -20.39 -9.94
CA PRO A 96 7.85 -20.84 -9.59
C PRO A 96 8.04 -22.35 -9.86
N GLY A 97 9.13 -22.71 -10.53
CA GLY A 97 9.47 -24.10 -10.85
C GLY A 97 8.88 -24.63 -12.17
N ASP A 98 8.21 -23.78 -12.95
CA ASP A 98 7.76 -24.16 -14.30
C ASP A 98 8.97 -24.39 -15.24
N PRO A 99 9.01 -25.49 -16.00
CA PRO A 99 10.14 -25.82 -16.88
C PRO A 99 10.31 -24.85 -18.05
N GLU A 100 9.26 -24.11 -18.45
CA GLU A 100 9.36 -23.10 -19.51
C GLU A 100 9.84 -21.74 -18.99
N GLY A 101 9.79 -21.51 -17.68
CA GLY A 101 10.20 -20.28 -17.03
C GLY A 101 11.72 -20.17 -16.86
N ILE A 102 12.24 -18.95 -16.96
CA ILE A 102 13.65 -18.65 -16.70
C ILE A 102 13.74 -17.87 -15.39
N ALA A 103 14.64 -18.25 -14.50
CA ALA A 103 14.82 -17.55 -13.24
C ALA A 103 15.24 -16.09 -13.48
N ASN A 104 14.49 -15.14 -12.93
CA ASN A 104 14.89 -13.74 -12.91
C ASN A 104 15.96 -13.51 -11.84
N LEU A 105 17.22 -13.68 -12.23
CA LEU A 105 18.37 -13.57 -11.32
C LEU A 105 18.48 -12.18 -10.68
N ASP A 106 18.11 -11.11 -11.38
CA ASP A 106 18.15 -9.75 -10.84
C ASP A 106 17.16 -9.58 -9.69
N ALA A 107 15.92 -10.03 -9.88
CA ALA A 107 14.91 -10.02 -8.82
C ALA A 107 15.29 -10.91 -7.64
N VAL A 108 15.91 -12.07 -7.90
CA VAL A 108 16.43 -12.96 -6.86
C VAL A 108 17.56 -12.27 -6.08
N ASN A 109 18.51 -11.64 -6.78
CA ASN A 109 19.64 -10.93 -6.17
C ASN A 109 19.18 -9.74 -5.34
N GLU A 110 18.19 -8.97 -5.81
CA GLU A 110 17.58 -7.89 -5.05
C GLU A 110 16.96 -8.41 -3.74
N LYS A 111 16.22 -9.54 -3.80
CA LYS A 111 15.63 -10.17 -2.61
C LYS A 111 16.69 -10.74 -1.67
N LEU A 112 17.78 -11.29 -2.19
CA LEU A 112 18.90 -11.76 -1.38
C LEU A 112 19.63 -10.60 -0.71
N ALA A 113 19.86 -9.49 -1.42
CA ALA A 113 20.44 -8.27 -0.87
C ALA A 113 19.55 -7.67 0.23
N GLU A 114 18.23 -7.63 0.02
CA GLU A 114 17.26 -7.22 1.03
C GLU A 114 17.33 -8.12 2.28
N ARG A 115 17.44 -9.44 2.10
CA ARG A 115 17.61 -10.39 3.21
C ARG A 115 18.93 -10.21 3.96
N MET A 116 20.03 -9.94 3.25
CA MET A 116 21.33 -9.66 3.87
C MET A 116 21.28 -8.36 4.69
N ALA A 117 20.72 -7.29 4.14
CA ALA A 117 20.54 -6.03 4.85
C ALA A 117 19.66 -6.20 6.10
N ARG A 118 18.59 -7.00 6.02
CA ARG A 118 17.76 -7.32 7.21
C ARG A 118 18.54 -8.09 8.27
N LYS A 119 19.38 -9.05 7.85
CA LYS A 119 20.25 -9.82 8.75
C LYS A 119 21.27 -8.93 9.45
N GLU A 120 21.86 -7.95 8.76
CA GLU A 120 22.81 -6.99 9.34
C GLU A 120 22.17 -6.10 10.40
N VAL A 121 20.89 -5.76 10.25
CA VAL A 121 20.11 -4.95 11.21
C VAL A 121 19.51 -5.83 12.33
N GLY A 122 19.82 -7.13 12.37
CA GLY A 122 19.32 -8.05 13.39
C GLY A 122 17.83 -8.35 13.28
N LEU A 123 17.23 -8.16 12.10
CA LEU A 123 15.84 -8.53 11.83
C LEU A 123 15.80 -10.01 11.43
N ASP A 124 14.99 -10.80 12.15
CA ASP A 124 14.86 -12.23 11.91
C ASP A 124 14.47 -12.54 10.45
N THR A 125 15.29 -13.36 9.79
CA THR A 125 15.12 -13.71 8.37
C THR A 125 14.26 -14.96 8.16
N ASN A 126 14.05 -15.73 9.22
CA ASN A 126 13.08 -16.82 9.31
C ASN A 126 12.01 -16.41 10.32
N ALA A 127 10.98 -15.69 9.87
CA ALA A 127 9.83 -15.44 10.72
C ALA A 127 9.09 -16.77 10.93
N VAL A 128 9.48 -17.55 11.96
CA VAL A 128 8.60 -18.55 12.54
C VAL A 128 7.36 -17.77 12.96
N ILE A 129 6.25 -17.99 12.27
CA ILE A 129 5.00 -17.31 12.59
C ILE A 129 4.59 -17.85 13.97
N PRO A 130 4.60 -17.00 15.01
CA PRO A 130 4.33 -17.45 16.36
C PRO A 130 2.88 -17.92 16.47
N ASP A 131 2.56 -18.72 17.48
CA ASP A 131 1.15 -19.09 17.76
C ASP A 131 0.33 -17.86 18.16
N VAL A 132 0.97 -16.87 18.79
CA VAL A 132 0.38 -15.56 19.14
C VAL A 132 1.30 -14.46 18.62
N LEU A 133 0.76 -13.55 17.80
CA LEU A 133 1.50 -12.37 17.33
C LEU A 133 1.35 -11.24 18.36
N GLU A 134 2.41 -11.00 19.13
CA GLU A 134 2.52 -9.84 20.03
C GLU A 134 3.52 -8.82 19.48
N MET A 135 3.09 -7.57 19.33
CA MET A 135 3.99 -6.51 18.89
C MET A 135 3.57 -5.11 19.32
N LYS A 136 4.56 -4.24 19.49
CA LYS A 136 4.34 -2.79 19.63
C LYS A 136 4.10 -2.18 18.25
N VAL A 137 2.97 -1.50 18.09
CA VAL A 137 2.53 -0.95 16.80
C VAL A 137 2.86 0.53 16.66
N ALA A 138 2.73 1.31 17.75
CA ALA A 138 3.11 2.72 17.73
C ALA A 138 3.69 3.19 19.07
N PRO A 139 4.70 4.07 19.05
CA PRO A 139 5.12 4.81 20.23
C PRO A 139 4.09 5.90 20.59
N GLY A 140 4.06 6.29 21.86
CA GLY A 140 3.33 7.48 22.29
C GLY A 140 4.05 8.76 21.90
N ASN A 141 3.31 9.76 21.43
CA ASN A 141 3.79 11.12 21.19
C ASN A 141 3.69 11.95 22.47
N LYS A 142 4.73 11.87 23.30
CA LYS A 142 4.80 12.57 24.60
C LYS A 142 4.71 14.09 24.45
N GLY A 143 5.29 14.66 23.39
CA GLY A 143 5.27 16.11 23.14
C GLY A 143 3.86 16.62 22.88
N ALA A 144 3.12 15.95 21.98
CA ALA A 144 1.73 16.27 21.71
C ALA A 144 0.83 16.05 22.94
N ALA A 145 1.07 14.97 23.70
CA ALA A 145 0.33 14.67 24.91
C ALA A 145 0.49 15.76 25.99
N ILE A 146 1.71 16.21 26.25
CA ILE A 146 1.99 17.28 27.21
C ILE A 146 1.35 18.59 26.75
N GLY A 147 1.52 18.96 25.48
CA GLY A 147 0.94 20.19 24.92
C GLY A 147 -0.58 20.23 25.04
N LEU A 148 -1.26 19.15 24.64
CA LEU A 148 -2.72 19.02 24.76
C LEU A 148 -3.18 18.97 26.22
N GLY A 149 -2.43 18.32 27.10
CA GLY A 149 -2.73 18.24 28.53
C GLY A 149 -2.66 19.61 29.21
N ILE A 150 -1.59 20.38 28.98
CA ILE A 150 -1.45 21.75 29.52
C ILE A 150 -2.55 22.65 28.99
N PHE A 151 -2.86 22.57 27.68
CA PHE A 151 -3.91 23.39 27.10
C PHE A 151 -5.29 23.02 27.65
N GLY A 152 -5.59 21.72 27.80
CA GLY A 152 -6.84 21.25 28.42
C GLY A 152 -6.98 21.67 29.88
N LEU A 153 -5.88 21.68 30.66
CA LEU A 153 -5.84 22.24 32.01
C LEU A 153 -6.16 23.73 32.00
N GLY A 154 -5.44 24.51 31.18
CA GLY A 154 -5.63 25.96 31.07
C GLY A 154 -7.04 26.33 30.61
N TRP A 155 -7.60 25.61 29.65
CA TRP A 155 -8.95 25.82 29.13
C TRP A 155 -10.02 25.61 30.21
N ASN A 156 -9.94 24.50 30.95
CA ASN A 156 -10.88 24.22 32.03
C ASN A 156 -10.73 25.20 33.20
N ALA A 157 -9.50 25.59 33.55
CA ALA A 157 -9.25 26.60 34.58
C ALA A 157 -9.82 27.97 34.18
N PHE A 158 -9.58 28.41 32.95
CA PHE A 158 -10.15 29.64 32.40
C PHE A 158 -11.68 29.58 32.39
N THR A 159 -12.26 28.48 31.90
CA THR A 159 -13.71 28.27 31.87
C THR A 159 -14.31 28.35 33.27
N ALA A 160 -13.69 27.71 34.27
CA ALA A 160 -14.15 27.76 35.65
C ALA A 160 -14.07 29.16 36.26
N PHE A 161 -12.94 29.85 36.06
CA PHE A 161 -12.76 31.23 36.52
C PHE A 161 -13.79 32.17 35.89
N HIS A 162 -13.93 32.10 34.57
CA HIS A 162 -14.87 32.91 33.81
C HIS A 162 -16.33 32.62 34.18
N ALA A 163 -16.70 31.35 34.34
CA ALA A 163 -18.03 30.95 34.78
C ALA A 163 -18.33 31.50 36.18
N THR A 164 -17.36 31.45 37.10
CA THR A 164 -17.53 31.98 38.46
C THR A 164 -17.81 33.47 38.45
N LEU A 165 -17.04 34.26 37.69
CA LEU A 165 -17.26 35.71 37.57
C LEU A 165 -18.60 36.05 36.91
N MET A 166 -18.92 35.40 35.80
CA MET A 166 -20.15 35.70 35.05
C MET A 166 -21.40 35.25 35.78
N ILE A 167 -21.41 34.04 36.33
CA ILE A 167 -22.57 33.54 37.09
C ILE A 167 -22.70 34.35 38.38
N GLY A 168 -21.61 34.64 39.09
CA GLY A 168 -21.64 35.49 40.29
C GLY A 168 -22.20 36.89 40.02
N GLY A 169 -21.73 37.56 38.96
CA GLY A 169 -22.25 38.86 38.54
C GLY A 169 -23.69 38.82 38.04
N MET A 170 -24.06 37.81 37.25
CA MET A 170 -25.43 37.68 36.75
C MET A 170 -26.42 37.20 37.81
N TYR A 171 -25.98 36.50 38.85
CA TYR A 171 -26.83 36.11 39.98
C TYR A 171 -27.34 37.35 40.74
N GLN A 172 -26.54 38.42 40.80
CA GLN A 172 -26.96 39.69 41.38
C GLN A 172 -28.04 40.39 40.54
N ALA A 173 -28.05 40.21 39.22
CA ALA A 173 -28.99 40.86 38.31
C ALA A 173 -30.25 40.03 38.01
N PHE A 174 -30.13 38.71 37.91
CA PHE A 174 -31.19 37.80 37.45
C PHE A 174 -31.50 36.67 38.44
N GLY A 175 -30.89 36.66 39.63
CA GLY A 175 -31.13 35.66 40.67
C GLY A 175 -30.81 34.23 40.21
N LEU A 176 -31.64 33.27 40.64
CA LEU A 176 -31.47 31.84 40.32
C LEU A 176 -31.48 31.52 38.82
N ALA A 177 -32.08 32.37 37.97
CA ALA A 177 -32.07 32.16 36.52
C ALA A 177 -30.65 32.18 35.92
N ALA A 178 -29.69 32.84 36.58
CA ALA A 178 -28.28 32.83 36.19
C ALA A 178 -27.66 31.42 36.22
N LEU A 179 -28.23 30.48 36.98
CA LEU A 179 -27.77 29.09 37.01
C LEU A 179 -28.00 28.36 35.69
N ALA A 180 -28.90 28.82 34.82
CA ALA A 180 -29.07 28.26 33.47
C ALA A 180 -27.79 28.41 32.63
N MET A 181 -26.93 29.40 32.93
CA MET A 181 -25.63 29.57 32.28
C MET A 181 -24.67 28.41 32.56
N LEU A 182 -24.88 27.62 33.63
CA LEU A 182 -24.08 26.42 33.89
C LEU A 182 -24.17 25.42 32.73
N ALA A 183 -25.35 25.27 32.12
CA ALA A 183 -25.53 24.37 30.97
C ALA A 183 -24.71 24.86 29.76
N PHE A 184 -24.63 26.17 29.55
CA PHE A 184 -23.78 26.75 28.52
C PHE A 184 -22.29 26.49 28.79
N TYR A 185 -21.82 26.72 30.03
CA TYR A 185 -20.43 26.45 30.40
C TYR A 185 -20.05 24.97 30.38
N ALA A 186 -21.01 24.05 30.59
CA ALA A 186 -20.76 22.62 30.49
C ALA A 186 -20.17 22.22 29.12
N ILE A 187 -20.59 22.88 28.04
CA ILE A 187 -20.06 22.65 26.68
C ILE A 187 -18.56 22.96 26.61
N PHE A 188 -18.13 24.05 27.26
CA PHE A 188 -16.72 24.46 27.29
C PHE A 188 -15.88 23.50 28.13
N PHE A 189 -16.42 23.00 29.25
CA PHE A 189 -15.77 21.94 30.02
C PHE A 189 -15.63 20.64 29.23
N PHE A 190 -16.65 20.25 28.46
CA PHE A 190 -16.56 19.09 27.57
C PHE A 190 -15.47 19.27 26.50
N ALA A 191 -15.29 20.47 25.96
CA ALA A 191 -14.20 20.75 25.04
C ALA A 191 -12.83 20.52 25.70
N GLY A 192 -12.65 21.01 26.93
CA GLY A 192 -11.44 20.75 27.71
C GLY A 192 -11.23 19.26 27.97
N ILE A 193 -12.23 18.54 28.48
CA ILE A 193 -12.16 17.07 28.70
C ILE A 193 -11.80 16.33 27.40
N GLY A 194 -12.35 16.76 26.26
CA GLY A 194 -11.99 16.23 24.95
C GLY A 194 -10.49 16.35 24.65
N MET A 195 -9.86 17.46 25.03
CA MET A 195 -8.41 17.65 24.88
C MET A 195 -7.61 16.71 25.78
N TRP A 196 -8.09 16.39 26.99
CA TRP A 196 -7.45 15.41 27.86
C TRP A 196 -7.53 14.00 27.30
N ILE A 197 -8.67 13.61 26.72
CA ILE A 197 -8.83 12.33 26.03
C ILE A 197 -7.88 12.27 24.82
N ALA A 198 -7.77 13.36 24.05
CA ALA A 198 -6.83 13.45 22.95
C ALA A 198 -5.37 13.36 23.42
N ALA A 199 -5.02 14.02 24.54
CA ALA A 199 -3.70 13.94 25.15
C ALA A 199 -3.34 12.51 25.56
N TYR A 200 -4.27 11.79 26.18
CA TYR A 200 -4.10 10.37 26.51
C TYR A 200 -3.86 9.54 25.26
N ASN A 201 -4.69 9.69 24.24
CA ASN A 201 -4.57 8.94 22.98
C ASN A 201 -3.28 9.26 22.22
N ALA A 202 -2.81 10.51 22.27
CA ALA A 202 -1.54 10.92 21.69
C ALA A 202 -0.35 10.33 22.46
N GLY A 203 -0.41 10.33 23.80
CA GLY A 203 0.68 9.92 24.67
C GLY A 203 0.80 8.41 24.88
N ALA A 204 -0.27 7.65 24.68
CA ALA A 204 -0.28 6.22 24.91
C ALA A 204 0.52 5.46 23.83
N SER A 205 1.33 4.50 24.27
CA SER A 205 1.90 3.49 23.38
C SER A 205 0.86 2.43 23.03
N GLU A 206 0.88 1.97 21.80
CA GLU A 206 -0.07 0.97 21.30
C GLU A 206 0.63 -0.36 21.06
N HIS A 207 0.07 -1.42 21.65
CA HIS A 207 0.52 -2.80 21.51
C HIS A 207 -0.65 -3.64 21.03
N ILE A 208 -0.36 -4.67 20.24
CA ILE A 208 -1.35 -5.65 19.82
C ILE A 208 -0.93 -7.05 20.25
N ARG A 209 -1.94 -7.86 20.51
CA ARG A 209 -1.86 -9.31 20.65
C ARG A 209 -2.91 -9.91 19.71
N LEU A 210 -2.47 -10.71 18.75
CA LEU A 210 -3.33 -11.39 17.80
C LEU A 210 -3.19 -12.90 17.99
N GLU A 211 -4.30 -13.54 18.33
CA GLU A 211 -4.41 -14.98 18.60
C GLU A 211 -5.51 -15.55 17.69
N GLY A 212 -5.12 -16.25 16.63
CA GLY A 212 -6.03 -16.63 15.54
C GLY A 212 -6.65 -15.39 14.88
N ARG A 213 -7.96 -15.18 15.09
CA ARG A 213 -8.69 -13.99 14.62
C ARG A 213 -9.09 -13.04 15.75
N GLU A 214 -8.61 -13.27 16.96
CA GLU A 214 -8.87 -12.39 18.11
C GLU A 214 -7.75 -11.35 18.25
N LEU A 215 -8.08 -10.09 17.94
CA LEU A 215 -7.17 -8.96 18.03
C LEU A 215 -7.42 -8.17 19.31
N THR A 216 -6.47 -8.20 20.23
CA THR A 216 -6.47 -7.34 21.42
C THR A 216 -5.53 -6.17 21.22
N VAL A 217 -6.06 -4.95 21.30
CA VAL A 217 -5.32 -3.68 21.24
C VAL A 217 -5.20 -3.11 22.64
N THR A 218 -3.97 -2.93 23.09
CA THR A 218 -3.63 -2.37 24.41
C THR A 218 -2.99 -1.00 24.23
N LYS A 219 -3.61 0.03 24.84
CA LYS A 219 -3.05 1.38 24.96
C LYS A 219 -2.55 1.62 26.37
N THR A 220 -1.30 2.04 26.50
CA THR A 220 -0.63 2.24 27.80
C THR A 220 0.01 3.61 27.90
N LEU A 221 -0.29 4.34 28.98
CA LEU A 221 0.34 5.61 29.36
C LEU A 221 0.66 5.57 30.85
N GLY A 222 1.92 5.27 31.19
CA GLY A 222 2.34 5.10 32.59
C GLY A 222 1.52 3.99 33.28
N PRO A 223 0.87 4.26 34.43
CA PRO A 223 0.05 3.26 35.12
C PRO A 223 -1.32 3.03 34.46
N TRP A 224 -1.73 3.87 33.51
CA TRP A 224 -3.03 3.76 32.88
C TRP A 224 -2.98 2.84 31.67
N ARG A 225 -3.85 1.84 31.66
CA ARG A 225 -3.96 0.83 30.62
C ARG A 225 -5.41 0.71 30.16
N LYS A 226 -5.60 0.65 28.85
CA LYS A 226 -6.91 0.42 28.22
C LYS A 226 -6.77 -0.66 27.16
N ASP A 227 -7.54 -1.72 27.35
CA ASP A 227 -7.55 -2.86 26.45
C ASP A 227 -8.88 -2.88 25.69
N ARG A 228 -8.83 -3.24 24.41
CA ARG A 228 -10.00 -3.50 23.57
C ARG A 228 -9.75 -4.71 22.71
N THR A 229 -10.71 -5.62 22.69
CA THR A 229 -10.63 -6.86 21.94
C THR A 229 -11.64 -6.85 20.81
N TYR A 230 -11.21 -7.32 19.64
CA TYR A 230 -11.96 -7.37 18.41
C TYR A 230 -11.86 -8.78 17.82
N LYS A 231 -12.95 -9.29 17.25
CA LYS A 231 -12.92 -10.50 16.43
C LYS A 231 -12.84 -10.08 14.98
N LEU A 232 -11.84 -10.56 14.24
CA LEU A 232 -11.62 -10.20 12.84
C LEU A 232 -12.45 -11.10 11.93
N GLY A 233 -13.15 -10.51 10.94
CA GLY A 233 -13.91 -11.26 9.93
C GLY A 233 -13.01 -12.15 9.08
N ALA A 234 -13.52 -13.25 8.52
CA ALA A 234 -12.75 -14.28 7.80
C ALA A 234 -11.87 -13.72 6.65
N ASP A 235 -12.37 -12.70 5.96
CA ASP A 235 -11.68 -12.05 4.85
C ASP A 235 -10.90 -10.80 5.27
N SER A 236 -10.85 -10.50 6.58
CA SER A 236 -10.12 -9.32 7.06
C SER A 236 -8.64 -9.42 6.73
N SER A 237 -8.14 -8.39 6.06
CA SER A 237 -6.73 -8.13 5.80
C SER A 237 -6.32 -6.80 6.44
N ALA A 238 -5.02 -6.66 6.72
CA ALA A 238 -4.44 -5.40 7.13
C ALA A 238 -4.08 -4.56 5.89
N GLU A 239 -4.57 -3.33 5.87
CA GLU A 239 -4.30 -2.35 4.81
C GLU A 239 -3.80 -1.04 5.40
N ILE A 240 -3.08 -0.22 4.62
CA ILE A 240 -2.71 1.12 5.08
C ILE A 240 -3.69 2.08 4.43
N VAL A 241 -4.55 2.67 5.25
CA VAL A 241 -5.58 3.60 4.81
C VAL A 241 -5.40 4.93 5.52
N GLU A 242 -5.69 5.99 4.78
CA GLU A 242 -5.79 7.34 5.30
C GLU A 242 -7.11 7.50 6.07
N MET A 243 -7.06 7.48 7.40
CA MET A 243 -8.23 7.74 8.22
C MET A 243 -8.26 9.18 8.72
N GLN A 244 -9.45 9.78 8.70
CA GLN A 244 -9.74 10.94 9.54
C GLN A 244 -9.85 10.50 11.00
N ILE A 245 -8.70 10.29 11.62
CA ILE A 245 -8.65 10.20 13.07
C ILE A 245 -8.95 11.61 13.59
N ALA A 246 -9.78 11.72 14.62
CA ALA A 246 -9.95 12.96 15.37
C ALA A 246 -8.64 13.31 16.10
N GLN A 247 -7.62 13.73 15.37
CA GLN A 247 -6.47 14.45 15.89
C GLN A 247 -6.75 15.93 15.73
N VAL A 248 -6.88 16.63 16.85
CA VAL A 248 -6.92 18.09 16.87
C VAL A 248 -5.48 18.57 16.69
N SER A 249 -5.01 18.59 15.44
CA SER A 249 -3.74 19.24 15.08
C SER A 249 -3.91 20.75 15.24
N SER A 250 -3.00 21.38 15.97
CA SER A 250 -3.04 22.82 16.30
C SER A 250 -2.62 23.74 15.15
N ASN A 251 -2.36 23.22 13.95
CA ASN A 251 -1.94 24.04 12.81
C ASN A 251 -3.00 24.07 11.71
N LYS A 252 -3.37 25.29 11.32
CA LYS A 252 -4.36 25.69 10.29
C LYS A 252 -4.00 25.27 8.85
N THR A 253 -3.29 24.17 8.63
CA THR A 253 -2.94 23.69 7.30
C THR A 253 -3.34 22.23 7.15
N SER A 254 -4.54 22.02 6.57
CA SER A 254 -5.11 20.74 6.14
C SER A 254 -5.19 19.66 7.24
N LYS A 255 -6.42 19.21 7.56
CA LYS A 255 -6.63 17.90 8.19
C LYS A 255 -6.14 16.82 7.24
N LYS A 256 -4.83 16.62 7.11
CA LYS A 256 -4.30 15.48 6.35
C LYS A 256 -4.73 14.23 7.11
N PRO A 257 -5.42 13.30 6.44
CA PRO A 257 -5.74 12.01 7.04
C PRO A 257 -4.47 11.40 7.62
N THR A 258 -4.57 10.78 8.79
CA THR A 258 -3.42 10.09 9.38
C THR A 258 -3.40 8.68 8.82
N PRO A 259 -2.32 8.27 8.13
CA PRO A 259 -2.21 6.90 7.65
C PRO A 259 -2.13 5.95 8.84
N VAL A 260 -2.92 4.88 8.80
CA VAL A 260 -3.04 3.85 9.84
C VAL A 260 -3.14 2.48 9.22
N VAL A 261 -2.77 1.47 9.99
CA VAL A 261 -3.06 0.08 9.62
C VAL A 261 -4.51 -0.20 10.00
N HIS A 262 -5.28 -0.61 9.02
CA HIS A 262 -6.71 -0.79 9.09
C HIS A 262 -7.08 -2.26 8.90
N LEU A 263 -7.98 -2.76 9.73
CA LEU A 263 -8.60 -4.09 9.63
C LEU A 263 -10.12 -3.96 9.80
N HIS A 264 -10.87 -5.00 9.43
CA HIS A 264 -12.30 -5.06 9.67
C HIS A 264 -12.61 -6.13 10.73
N ASP A 265 -13.45 -5.78 11.70
CA ASP A 265 -14.03 -6.78 12.60
C ASP A 265 -15.08 -7.63 11.88
N VAL A 266 -15.60 -8.65 12.57
CA VAL A 266 -16.66 -9.55 12.05
C VAL A 266 -17.95 -8.83 11.65
N ASP A 267 -18.20 -7.66 12.22
CA ASP A 267 -19.38 -6.83 11.95
C ASP A 267 -19.10 -5.77 10.86
N GLY A 268 -17.90 -5.79 10.27
CA GLY A 268 -17.47 -4.84 9.24
C GLY A 268 -17.03 -3.48 9.79
N ASN A 269 -16.86 -3.32 11.10
CA ASN A 269 -16.39 -2.06 11.67
C ASN A 269 -14.87 -1.89 11.49
N PRO A 270 -14.43 -0.66 11.22
CA PRO A 270 -13.02 -0.36 11.03
C PRO A 270 -12.23 -0.41 12.35
N VAL A 271 -11.14 -1.18 12.38
CA VAL A 271 -10.16 -1.23 13.47
C VAL A 271 -8.86 -0.57 13.01
N GLY A 272 -8.62 0.65 13.49
CA GLY A 272 -7.42 1.42 13.18
C GLY A 272 -6.30 1.22 14.20
N LEU A 273 -5.10 0.97 13.72
CA LEU A 273 -3.87 0.78 14.48
C LEU A 273 -2.76 1.72 13.98
N GLY A 274 -1.85 2.11 14.86
CA GLY A 274 -0.59 2.73 14.49
C GLY A 274 -0.68 4.20 14.12
N ALA A 275 -1.58 4.97 14.72
CA ALA A 275 -1.78 6.40 14.40
C ALA A 275 -0.50 7.24 14.56
N ASN A 276 0.35 6.90 15.54
CA ASN A 276 1.63 7.59 15.80
C ASN A 276 2.84 6.83 15.22
N ALA A 277 2.63 5.79 14.42
CA ALA A 277 3.72 5.00 13.82
C ALA A 277 4.38 5.77 12.67
N THR A 278 5.60 5.39 12.32
CA THR A 278 6.24 5.82 11.06
C THR A 278 5.73 4.99 9.89
N ASP A 279 5.94 5.44 8.65
CA ASP A 279 5.53 4.66 7.45
C ASP A 279 6.20 3.29 7.38
N ALA A 280 7.47 3.20 7.81
CA ALA A 280 8.17 1.93 7.89
C ALA A 280 7.53 0.99 8.93
N GLN A 281 7.17 1.51 10.10
CA GLN A 281 6.49 0.73 11.15
C GLN A 281 5.08 0.28 10.71
N ARG A 282 4.34 1.13 9.98
CA ARG A 282 3.02 0.76 9.42
C ARG A 282 3.14 -0.37 8.41
N ARG A 283 4.07 -0.27 7.46
CA ARG A 283 4.32 -1.34 6.47
C ARG A 283 4.73 -2.64 7.16
N GLN A 284 5.65 -2.58 8.12
CA GLN A 284 6.08 -3.74 8.89
C GLN A 284 4.92 -4.38 9.67
N THR A 285 4.07 -3.57 10.30
CA THR A 285 2.89 -4.05 11.04
C THR A 285 1.90 -4.73 10.11
N ARG A 286 1.55 -4.08 9.00
CA ARG A 286 0.67 -4.64 7.96
C ARG A 286 1.17 -6.01 7.49
N ASP A 287 2.45 -6.09 7.12
CA ASP A 287 3.04 -7.30 6.57
C ASP A 287 3.06 -8.44 7.58
N LYS A 288 3.38 -8.15 8.85
CA LYS A 288 3.34 -9.14 9.94
C LYS A 288 1.94 -9.65 10.24
N ILE A 289 0.94 -8.77 10.30
CA ILE A 289 -0.45 -9.17 10.54
C ILE A 289 -0.97 -10.03 9.38
N ASN A 290 -0.76 -9.60 8.13
CA ASN A 290 -1.19 -10.36 6.96
C ASN A 290 -0.49 -11.72 6.86
N ALA A 291 0.82 -11.80 7.16
CA ALA A 291 1.53 -13.06 7.20
C ALA A 291 0.96 -14.01 8.28
N TYR A 292 0.65 -13.48 9.46
CA TYR A 292 0.04 -14.26 10.54
C TYR A 292 -1.36 -14.78 10.15
N LEU A 293 -2.25 -13.90 9.65
CA LEU A 293 -3.62 -14.27 9.29
C LEU A 293 -3.68 -15.30 8.15
N ARG A 294 -2.73 -15.28 7.21
CA ARG A 294 -2.65 -16.28 6.14
C ARG A 294 -2.36 -17.70 6.66
N VAL A 295 -1.64 -17.82 7.77
CA VAL A 295 -1.18 -19.11 8.30
C VAL A 295 -2.00 -19.58 9.50
N ARG A 296 -2.52 -18.64 10.31
CA ARG A 296 -3.21 -18.92 11.58
C ARG A 296 -4.62 -18.35 11.65
N GLY A 297 -5.09 -17.66 10.62
CA GLY A 297 -6.42 -17.04 10.57
C GLY A 297 -7.53 -17.95 10.04
N SER A 298 -7.22 -19.19 9.65
CA SER A 298 -8.20 -20.21 9.23
C SER A 298 -9.02 -20.75 10.40
#